data_AF-A0AAW5Z9Z6-F1
#
_entry.id   AF-A0AAW5Z9Z6-F1
#
_cell.length_a   1.000
_cell.length_b   1.000
_cell.length_c   1.000
_cell.angle_alpha   90.00
_cell.angle_beta   90.00
_cell.angle_gamma   90.00
#
_symmetry.space_group_name_H-M   'P 1'
#
loop_
_entity.id
_entity.type
_entity.pdbx_description
1 polymer ?
#
loop_
_entity_poly.entity_id
_entity_poly.type
_entity_poly.pdbx_seq_one_letter_code
_entity_poly.pdbx_strand_id
1 'polypeptide(L)' 'MLYLTKIRNAESEFTGNEQKIADFLRANVSELKSVSSRKMAKQLGISQSSIVKFAQKLGAQGFTELRMAL' A
#
# COMPACT_ATOMS: atom_id res chain seq x y z
N MET A 1 1.77 -11.63 5.96
CA MET A 1 1.69 -10.98 7.31
C MET A 1 2.81 -9.99 7.64
N LEU A 2 4.07 -10.20 7.23
CA LEU A 2 5.19 -9.28 7.55
C LEU A 2 4.91 -7.81 7.21
N TYR A 3 4.29 -7.55 6.05
CA TYR A 3 4.00 -6.18 5.62
C TYR A 3 2.91 -5.48 6.43
N LEU A 4 1.91 -6.20 6.96
CA LEU A 4 0.91 -5.61 7.86
C LEU A 4 1.56 -5.13 9.17
N THR A 5 2.49 -5.92 9.71
CA THR A 5 3.27 -5.53 10.89
C THR A 5 4.13 -4.31 10.61
N LYS A 6 4.82 -4.27 9.46
CA LYS A 6 5.60 -3.09 9.04
C LYS A 6 4.74 -1.84 8.89
N ILE A 7 3.56 -1.97 8.28
CA ILE A 7 2.59 -0.87 8.13
C ILE A 7 2.17 -0.34 9.50
N ARG A 8 1.83 -1.22 10.44
CA ARG A 8 1.43 -0.83 11.81
C ARG A 8 2.57 -0.14 12.56
N ASN A 9 3.80 -0.63 12.43
CA ASN A 9 4.94 -0.08 13.17
C ASN A 9 5.40 1.30 12.65
N ALA A 10 5.16 1.60 11.37
CA ALA A 10 5.56 2.88 10.75
C ALA A 10 4.40 3.89 10.63
N GLU A 11 3.25 3.62 11.25
CA GLU A 11 2.01 4.37 11.03
C GLU A 11 2.14 5.86 11.40
N SER A 12 2.81 6.18 12.50
CA SER A 12 3.04 7.57 12.93
C SER A 12 3.97 8.36 12.00
N GLU A 13 4.68 7.68 11.09
CA GLU A 13 5.66 8.28 10.18
C GLU A 13 5.11 8.46 8.75
N PHE A 14 3.86 8.06 8.51
CA PHE A 14 3.24 8.18 7.19
C PHE A 14 2.79 9.61 6.91
N THR A 15 3.11 10.08 5.70
CA THR A 15 2.45 11.27 5.16
C THR A 15 0.96 11.02 4.96
N GLY A 16 0.15 12.07 4.79
CA GLY A 16 -1.29 11.91 4.57
C GLY A 16 -1.66 11.01 3.38
N ASN A 17 -0.85 10.98 2.31
CA ASN A 17 -1.07 10.06 1.20
C ASN A 17 -0.63 8.63 1.53
N GLU A 18 0.46 8.46 2.27
CA GLU A 18 0.90 7.13 2.71
C GLU A 18 -0.09 6.50 3.70
N GLN A 19 -0.69 7.32 4.57
CA GLN A 19 -1.75 6.87 5.48
C GLN A 19 -2.96 6.34 4.69
N LYS A 20 -3.43 7.07 3.67
CA LYS A 20 -4.51 6.60 2.78
C LYS A 20 -4.19 5.25 2.14
N ILE A 21 -2.94 5.03 1.75
CA ILE A 21 -2.48 3.76 1.16
C ILE A 21 -2.52 2.66 2.23
N ALA A 22 -1.94 2.92 3.41
CA ALA A 22 -1.91 1.98 4.53
C ALA A 22 -3.33 1.55 4.97
N ASP A 23 -4.23 2.51 5.13
CA ASP A 23 -5.64 2.29 5.48
C ASP A 23 -6.34 1.39 4.47
N PHE A 24 -6.18 1.71 3.18
CA PHE A 24 -6.76 0.92 2.11
C PHE A 24 -6.25 -0.52 2.13
N LEU A 25 -4.94 -0.72 2.26
CA LEU A 25 -4.35 -2.07 2.27
C LEU A 25 -4.88 -2.90 3.44
N ARG A 26 -4.99 -2.31 4.64
CA ARG A 26 -5.50 -3.00 5.84
C ARG A 26 -6.99 -3.33 5.76
N ALA A 27 -7.79 -2.41 5.21
CA ALA A 27 -9.22 -2.60 5.09
C ALA A 27 -9.62 -3.61 4.00
N ASN A 28 -8.77 -3.82 2.99
CA ASN A 28 -9.14 -4.57 1.78
C ASN A 28 -8.26 -5.81 1.52
N VAL A 29 -7.53 -6.32 2.51
CA VAL A 29 -6.54 -7.42 2.34
C VAL A 29 -7.08 -8.59 1.50
N SER A 30 -8.30 -9.06 1.78
CA SER A 30 -8.96 -10.16 1.06
C SER A 30 -9.22 -9.88 -0.43
N GLU A 31 -9.38 -8.60 -0.81
CA GLU A 31 -9.78 -8.15 -2.14
C GLU A 31 -8.58 -7.69 -2.99
N LEU A 32 -7.40 -7.51 -2.38
CA LEU A 32 -6.18 -7.03 -3.03
C LEU A 32 -5.72 -7.91 -4.21
N LYS A 33 -6.13 -9.18 -4.27
CA LYS A 33 -5.73 -10.14 -5.33
C LYS A 33 -6.04 -9.69 -6.76
N SER A 34 -6.96 -8.75 -6.96
CA SER A 34 -7.32 -8.22 -8.28
C SER A 34 -7.05 -6.71 -8.47
N VAL A 35 -6.54 -6.03 -7.45
CA VAL A 35 -6.35 -4.57 -7.48
C VAL A 35 -5.03 -4.22 -8.16
N SER A 36 -5.06 -3.34 -9.16
CA SER A 36 -3.86 -2.76 -9.77
C SER A 36 -3.45 -1.45 -9.08
N SER A 37 -2.16 -1.09 -9.13
CA SER A 37 -1.67 0.18 -8.56
C SER A 37 -2.34 1.38 -9.19
N ARG A 38 -2.65 1.34 -10.49
CA ARG A 38 -3.38 2.39 -11.20
C ARG A 38 -4.82 2.54 -10.71
N LYS A 39 -5.54 1.42 -10.50
CA LYS A 39 -6.92 1.45 -9.97
C LYS A 39 -6.94 2.01 -8.56
N MET A 40 -6.04 1.54 -7.71
CA MET A 40 -5.90 2.02 -6.33
C MET A 40 -5.56 3.51 -6.27
N ALA A 41 -4.60 3.97 -7.08
CA ALA A 41 -4.24 5.38 -7.17
C ALA A 41 -5.43 6.27 -7.55
N LYS A 42 -6.22 5.86 -8.56
CA LYS A 42 -7.43 6.56 -8.97
C LYS A 42 -8.46 6.62 -7.83
N GLN A 43 -8.67 5.52 -7.11
CA GLN A 43 -9.63 5.45 -6.00
C GLN A 43 -9.22 6.34 -4.82
N LEU A 44 -7.93 6.41 -4.53
CA LEU A 44 -7.40 7.23 -3.42
C LEU A 44 -7.16 8.70 -3.81
N GLY A 45 -7.30 9.05 -5.09
CA GLY A 45 -7.02 10.40 -5.59
C GLY A 45 -5.54 10.78 -5.46
N ILE A 46 -4.63 9.81 -5.62
CA ILE A 46 -3.18 10.02 -5.52
C ILE A 46 -2.46 9.50 -6.77
N SER A 47 -1.17 9.81 -6.90
CA SER A 47 -0.39 9.34 -8.04
C SER A 47 -0.11 7.83 -7.96
N GLN A 48 -0.04 7.15 -9.11
CA GLN A 48 0.37 5.74 -9.17
C GLN A 48 1.80 5.55 -8.65
N SER A 49 2.70 6.51 -8.88
CA SER A 49 4.07 6.45 -8.38
C SER A 49 4.14 6.53 -6.85
N SER A 50 3.22 7.24 -6.18
CA SER A 50 3.08 7.22 -4.72
C SER A 50 2.78 5.82 -4.19
N ILE A 51 1.93 5.04 -4.88
CA ILE A 51 1.65 3.64 -4.52
C ILE A 51 2.92 2.78 -4.60
N VAL A 52 3.66 2.92 -5.70
CA VAL A 52 4.89 2.13 -5.93
C VAL A 52 5.97 2.50 -4.91
N LYS A 53 6.18 3.80 -4.66
CA LYS A 53 7.14 4.29 -3.66
C LYS A 53 6.79 3.86 -2.24
N PHE A 54 5.49 3.85 -1.89
CA PHE A 54 5.06 3.32 -0.60
C PHE A 54 5.40 1.83 -0.45
N ALA A 55 5.16 1.03 -1.48
CA ALA A 55 5.56 -0.39 -1.45
C ALA A 55 7.07 -0.57 -1.29
N GLN A 56 7.86 0.25 -1.97
CA GLN A 56 9.32 0.28 -1.84
C GLN A 56 9.79 0.72 -0.46
N LYS A 57 9.15 1.72 0.15
CA LYS A 57 9.41 2.15 1.53
C LYS A 57 9.20 1.00 2.54
N LEU A 58 8.24 0.10 2.29
CA LEU A 58 8.02 -1.09 3.10
C LEU A 58 9.01 -2.24 2.79
N GLY A 59 9.87 -2.08 1.79
CA GLY A 59 10.90 -3.03 1.39
C GLY A 59 10.49 -4.02 0.30
N ALA A 60 9.35 -3.81 -0.38
CA ALA A 60 9.00 -4.58 -1.57
C ALA A 60 9.62 -3.97 -2.84
N GLN A 61 9.88 -4.76 -3.87
CA GLN A 61 10.36 -4.26 -5.17
C GLN A 61 9.33 -3.33 -5.85
N GLY A 62 8.04 -3.54 -5.57
CA GLY A 62 6.96 -2.69 -6.03
C GLY A 62 5.60 -3.14 -5.51
N PHE A 63 4.54 -2.49 -6.00
CA PHE A 63 3.18 -2.74 -5.53
C PHE A 63 2.72 -4.18 -5.78
N THR A 64 3.09 -4.79 -6.90
CA THR A 64 2.67 -6.17 -7.22
C THR A 64 3.17 -7.17 -6.18
N GLU A 65 4.44 -7.05 -5.75
CA GLU A 65 5.00 -7.91 -4.72
C GLU A 65 4.34 -7.67 -3.36
N LEU A 66 4.24 -6.40 -2.94
CA LEU A 66 3.54 -6.04 -1.69
C LEU A 66 2.14 -6.65 -1.64
N ARG A 67 1.38 -6.50 -2.73
CA ARG A 67 0.01 -6.98 -2.87
C ARG A 67 -0.10 -8.51 -2.84
N MET A 68 0.90 -9.24 -3.35
CA MET A 68 0.91 -10.70 -3.31
C MET A 68 1.29 -11.25 -1.93
N ALA A 69 1.99 -10.46 -1.12
CA ALA A 69 2.46 -10.86 0.21
C ALA A 69 1.56 -10.38 1.37
N LEU A 70 0.57 -9.55 1.06
CA LEU A 70 -0.54 -9.14 1.92
C LEU A 70 -1.71 -10.11 1.75
#